data_AF-A0A974KV88-F1
#
_entry.id   AF-A0A974KV88-F1
#
_cell.length_a   1.000
_cell.length_b   1.000
_cell.length_c   1.000
_cell.angle_alpha   90.00
_cell.angle_beta   90.00
_cell.angle_gamma   90.00
#
_symmetry.space_group_name_H-M   'P 1'
#
loop_
_entity.id
_entity.type
_entity.pdbx_description
1 polymer ?
#
loop_
_entity_poly.entity_id
_entity_poly.type
_entity_poly.pdbx_seq_one_letter_code
_entity_poly.pdbx_strand_id
1 'polypeptide(L)'
;TEYHKQEYERESQKTDHIKQKNDKLMQEYQKSLNTLKKPINVPYEQETEKVGGLFSKEIQETGNVVISQKDFNEFQKQIKAAQDISEDYEYIKSGRALDDKDKEIREKDDLLNKAVERIENADDNFNQLYENAKPLKENIEIALKLLKILLKELERVLGRNTFAERVNKLTEDEPKLNGLAGNLDKKMNPELYSEQEQQQEQQKNQKRDRGMHL
;
A
#
# COMPACT_ATOMS: atom_id res chain seq x y z
N THR A 1 10.48 6.42 3.46
CA THR A 1 10.07 7.70 4.09
C THR A 1 9.17 7.38 5.28
N GLU A 2 9.01 8.33 6.21
CA GLU A 2 8.11 8.17 7.37
C GLU A 2 6.65 7.94 6.96
N TYR A 3 6.25 8.53 5.83
CA TYR A 3 4.97 8.30 5.15
C TYR A 3 4.68 6.81 4.90
N HIS A 4 5.62 6.07 4.30
CA HIS A 4 5.42 4.65 4.01
C HIS A 4 5.30 3.78 5.28
N LYS A 5 5.91 4.19 6.39
CA LYS A 5 5.77 3.48 7.67
C LYS A 5 4.36 3.64 8.24
N GLN A 6 3.84 4.87 8.23
CA GLN A 6 2.48 5.15 8.71
C GLN A 6 1.40 4.48 7.84
N GLU A 7 1.62 4.42 6.53
CA GLU A 7 0.72 3.74 5.60
C GLU A 7 0.68 2.23 5.87
N TYR A 8 1.85 1.61 6.05
CA TYR A 8 1.95 0.18 6.40
C TYR A 8 1.24 -0.14 7.73
N GLU A 9 1.43 0.68 8.77
CA GLU A 9 0.77 0.50 10.06
C GLU A 9 -0.76 0.58 9.95
N ARG A 10 -1.29 1.52 9.16
CA ARG A 10 -2.74 1.64 8.92
C ARG A 10 -3.29 0.41 8.19
N GLU A 11 -2.61 -0.07 7.16
CA GLU A 11 -3.04 -1.26 6.43
C GLU A 11 -2.97 -2.53 7.28
N SER A 12 -1.95 -2.64 8.15
CA SER A 12 -1.87 -3.72 9.14
C SER A 12 -3.06 -3.69 10.10
N GLN A 13 -3.39 -2.53 10.66
CA GLN A 13 -4.53 -2.38 11.58
C GLN A 13 -5.87 -2.74 10.91
N LYS A 14 -6.08 -2.33 9.66
CA LYS A 14 -7.28 -2.72 8.90
C LYS A 14 -7.36 -4.23 8.73
N THR A 15 -6.23 -4.84 8.38
CA THR A 15 -6.13 -6.30 8.18
C THR A 15 -6.45 -7.05 9.47
N ASP A 16 -5.89 -6.62 10.60
CA ASP A 16 -6.13 -7.27 11.89
C ASP A 16 -7.59 -7.14 12.33
N HIS A 17 -8.21 -5.97 12.11
CA HIS A 17 -9.64 -5.77 12.39
C HIS A 17 -10.53 -6.69 11.54
N ILE A 18 -10.20 -6.87 10.25
CA ILE A 18 -10.93 -7.79 9.36
C ILE A 18 -10.79 -9.22 9.85
N LYS A 19 -9.57 -9.66 10.20
CA LYS A 19 -9.33 -11.00 10.75
C LYS A 19 -10.16 -11.24 12.00
N GLN A 20 -10.13 -10.31 12.95
CA GLN A 20 -10.89 -10.43 14.20
C GLN A 20 -12.41 -10.54 13.94
N LYS A 21 -12.95 -9.75 13.01
CA LYS A 21 -14.36 -9.85 12.62
C LYS A 21 -14.69 -11.20 12.00
N ASN A 22 -13.84 -11.70 11.11
CA ASN A 22 -14.04 -12.99 10.46
C ASN A 22 -13.97 -14.15 11.47
N ASP A 23 -13.02 -14.12 12.40
CA ASP A 23 -12.89 -15.13 13.45
C ASP A 23 -14.15 -15.18 14.32
N LYS A 24 -14.68 -14.00 14.69
CA LYS A 24 -15.93 -13.90 15.45
C LYS A 24 -17.12 -14.49 14.67
N LEU A 25 -17.25 -14.14 13.39
CA LEU A 25 -18.31 -14.65 12.52
C LEU A 25 -18.24 -16.18 12.40
N MET A 26 -17.03 -16.72 12.19
CA MET A 26 -16.80 -18.17 12.11
C MET A 26 -17.17 -18.89 13.41
N GLN A 27 -16.86 -18.28 14.56
CA GLN A 27 -17.25 -18.83 15.87
C GLN A 27 -18.76 -18.85 16.06
N GLU A 28 -19.47 -17.78 15.66
CA GLU A 28 -20.93 -17.70 15.72
C GLU A 28 -21.58 -18.77 14.82
N TYR A 29 -21.09 -18.91 13.58
CA TYR A 29 -21.51 -19.98 12.67
C TYR A 29 -21.32 -21.37 13.24
N GLN A 30 -20.13 -21.65 13.78
CA GLN A 30 -19.82 -22.95 14.35
C GLN A 30 -20.71 -23.26 15.57
N LYS A 31 -21.05 -22.25 16.37
CA LYS A 31 -21.97 -22.38 17.49
C LYS A 31 -23.37 -22.73 17.02
N SER A 32 -23.91 -22.04 16.00
CA SER A 32 -25.23 -22.35 15.43
C SER A 32 -25.27 -23.75 14.84
N LEU A 33 -24.24 -24.13 14.08
CA LEU A 33 -24.10 -25.46 13.49
C LEU A 33 -24.04 -26.56 14.58
N ASN A 34 -23.30 -26.34 15.66
CA ASN A 34 -23.23 -27.27 16.78
C ASN A 34 -24.57 -27.40 17.52
N THR A 35 -25.34 -26.31 17.62
CA THR A 35 -26.69 -26.33 18.20
C THR A 35 -27.66 -27.16 17.35
N LEU A 36 -27.59 -27.03 16.02
CA LEU A 36 -28.45 -27.77 15.09
C LEU A 36 -28.10 -29.25 14.95
N LYS A 37 -26.82 -29.61 15.13
CA LYS A 37 -26.39 -31.01 15.14
C LYS A 37 -26.90 -31.80 16.35
N LYS A 38 -27.31 -31.14 17.42
CA LYS A 38 -27.86 -31.83 18.60
C LYS A 38 -29.31 -32.26 18.29
N PRO A 39 -29.64 -33.55 18.36
CA PRO A 39 -31.04 -33.96 18.21
C PRO A 39 -31.86 -33.40 19.37
N ILE A 40 -33.04 -32.87 19.08
CA ILE A 40 -34.04 -32.54 20.10
C ILE A 40 -35.02 -33.71 20.19
N ASN A 41 -35.13 -34.26 21.40
CA ASN A 41 -36.18 -35.20 21.75
C ASN A 41 -36.95 -34.59 22.93
N VAL A 42 -38.08 -33.92 22.65
CA VAL A 42 -38.86 -33.22 23.67
C VAL A 42 -39.83 -34.19 24.32
N PRO A 43 -39.66 -34.55 25.61
CA PRO A 43 -40.69 -35.27 26.35
C PRO A 43 -41.91 -34.34 26.52
N TYR A 44 -43.11 -34.92 26.41
CA TYR A 44 -44.37 -34.21 26.60
C TYR A 44 -45.29 -35.00 27.54
N GLU A 45 -46.18 -34.28 28.19
CA GLU A 45 -47.25 -34.81 29.02
C GLU A 45 -48.61 -34.44 28.40
N GLN A 46 -49.62 -35.28 28.59
CA GLN A 46 -50.99 -34.93 28.22
C GLN A 46 -51.55 -33.91 29.22
N GLU A 47 -52.10 -32.81 28.71
CA GLU A 47 -52.83 -31.88 29.56
C GLU A 47 -54.14 -32.53 30.02
N THR A 48 -54.43 -32.41 31.32
CA THR A 48 -55.65 -32.96 31.90
C THR A 48 -56.43 -31.90 32.64
N GLU A 49 -57.75 -31.97 32.55
CA GLU A 49 -58.67 -31.09 33.26
C GLU A 49 -59.64 -31.91 34.12
N LYS A 50 -60.07 -31.33 35.24
CA LYS A 50 -61.11 -31.91 36.08
C LYS A 50 -62.48 -31.47 35.58
N VAL A 51 -63.26 -32.40 35.05
CA VAL A 51 -64.60 -32.17 34.53
C VAL A 51 -65.65 -32.90 35.37
N GLY A 52 -66.87 -32.34 35.46
CA GLY A 52 -67.99 -32.90 36.23
C GLY A 52 -68.58 -31.95 37.28
N GLY A 53 -69.71 -32.37 37.88
CA GLY A 53 -70.52 -31.55 38.81
C GLY A 53 -70.07 -31.61 40.27
N LEU A 54 -70.84 -30.98 41.18
CA LEU A 54 -70.51 -30.85 42.61
C LEU A 54 -70.20 -32.18 43.34
N PHE A 55 -70.69 -33.30 42.81
CA PHE A 55 -70.66 -34.62 43.43
C PHE A 55 -69.82 -35.66 42.66
N SER A 56 -69.31 -35.34 41.47
CA SER A 56 -68.43 -36.22 40.69
C SER A 56 -67.44 -35.39 39.86
N LYS A 57 -66.14 -35.58 40.10
CA LYS A 57 -65.07 -35.01 39.28
C LYS A 57 -64.27 -36.15 38.66
N GLU A 58 -64.17 -36.15 37.34
CA GLU A 58 -63.31 -37.04 36.56
C GLU A 58 -62.16 -36.23 35.97
N ILE A 59 -60.98 -36.84 35.85
CA ILE A 59 -59.85 -36.25 35.12
C ILE A 59 -59.98 -36.72 33.67
N GLN A 60 -60.11 -35.79 32.74
CA GLN A 60 -60.15 -36.08 31.31
C GLN A 60 -58.99 -35.38 30.62
N GLU A 61 -58.38 -36.06 29.65
CA GLU A 61 -57.38 -35.45 28.75
C GLU A 61 -58.08 -34.38 27.92
N THR A 62 -57.48 -33.19 27.84
CA THR A 62 -58.04 -32.08 27.05
C THR A 62 -57.76 -32.24 25.56
N GLY A 63 -56.91 -33.21 25.18
CA GLY A 63 -56.37 -33.38 23.84
C GLY A 63 -55.17 -32.49 23.53
N ASN A 64 -54.74 -31.64 24.48
CA ASN A 64 -53.52 -30.85 24.37
C ASN A 64 -52.33 -31.58 25.01
N VAL A 65 -51.12 -31.18 24.62
CA VAL A 65 -49.87 -31.64 25.23
C VAL A 65 -49.11 -30.48 25.84
N VAL A 66 -48.40 -30.75 26.93
CA VAL A 66 -47.59 -29.79 27.66
C VAL A 66 -46.14 -30.26 27.64
N ILE A 67 -45.21 -29.31 27.48
CA ILE A 67 -43.78 -29.56 27.54
C ILE A 67 -43.16 -28.72 28.64
N SER A 68 -42.01 -29.14 29.17
CA SER A 68 -41.33 -28.34 30.18
C SER A 68 -40.83 -27.02 29.58
N GLN A 69 -40.83 -25.96 30.39
CA GLN A 69 -40.27 -24.67 29.97
C GLN A 69 -38.81 -24.80 29.53
N LYS A 70 -38.05 -25.72 30.14
CA LYS A 70 -36.66 -25.99 29.78
C LYS A 70 -36.55 -26.52 28.35
N ASP A 71 -37.37 -27.51 28.00
CA ASP A 71 -37.33 -28.12 26.67
C ASP A 71 -37.84 -27.15 25.60
N PHE A 72 -38.87 -26.35 25.92
CA PHE A 72 -39.31 -25.25 25.05
C PHE A 72 -38.16 -24.25 24.78
N ASN A 73 -37.41 -23.86 25.81
CA ASN A 73 -36.28 -22.95 25.66
C ASN A 73 -35.13 -23.57 24.83
N GLU A 74 -34.89 -24.88 24.93
CA GLU A 74 -33.92 -25.58 24.08
C GLU A 74 -34.38 -25.62 22.62
N PHE A 75 -35.67 -25.87 22.38
CA PHE A 75 -36.26 -25.81 21.04
C PHE A 75 -36.16 -24.42 20.41
N GLN A 76 -36.45 -23.35 21.17
CA GLN A 76 -36.28 -21.97 20.72
C GLN A 76 -34.83 -21.64 20.32
N LYS A 77 -33.83 -22.16 21.06
CA LYS A 77 -32.41 -21.98 20.70
C LYS A 77 -32.07 -22.63 19.35
N GLN A 78 -32.67 -23.78 19.02
CA GLN A 78 -32.46 -24.42 17.72
C GLN A 78 -33.15 -23.68 16.59
N ILE A 79 -34.38 -23.22 16.79
CA ILE A 79 -35.07 -22.38 15.79
C ILE A 79 -34.22 -21.15 15.47
N LYS A 80 -33.71 -20.47 16.48
CA LYS A 80 -32.84 -19.30 16.28
C LYS A 80 -31.56 -19.65 15.53
N ALA A 81 -30.89 -20.74 15.93
CA ALA A 81 -29.69 -21.19 15.23
C ALA A 81 -29.96 -21.55 13.75
N ALA A 82 -31.13 -22.10 13.43
CA ALA A 82 -31.54 -22.39 12.05
C ALA A 82 -31.78 -21.10 11.27
N GLN A 83 -32.50 -20.13 11.85
CA GLN A 83 -32.74 -18.82 11.25
C GLN A 83 -31.42 -18.10 10.95
N ASP A 84 -30.49 -18.09 11.92
CA ASP A 84 -29.20 -17.41 11.82
C ASP A 84 -28.34 -17.91 10.63
N ILE A 85 -28.54 -19.15 10.16
CA ILE A 85 -27.74 -19.73 9.06
C ILE A 85 -28.53 -20.00 7.77
N SER A 86 -29.85 -19.86 7.80
CA SER A 86 -30.72 -20.32 6.70
C SER A 86 -30.52 -19.51 5.42
N GLU A 87 -30.37 -18.19 5.54
CA GLU A 87 -30.19 -17.31 4.39
C GLU A 87 -28.87 -17.60 3.67
N ASP A 88 -27.76 -17.64 4.42
CA ASP A 88 -26.45 -17.94 3.87
C ASP A 88 -26.37 -19.37 3.31
N TYR A 89 -27.02 -20.34 3.96
CA TYR A 89 -27.13 -21.69 3.43
C TYR A 89 -27.85 -21.72 2.09
N GLU A 90 -29.01 -21.08 1.95
CA GLU A 90 -29.76 -21.03 0.69
C GLU A 90 -29.01 -20.21 -0.38
N TYR A 91 -28.31 -19.15 0.01
CA TYR A 91 -27.45 -18.39 -0.89
C TYR A 91 -26.31 -19.25 -1.47
N ILE A 92 -25.58 -19.97 -0.61
CA ILE A 92 -24.49 -20.87 -1.03
C ILE A 92 -25.04 -22.04 -1.86
N LYS A 93 -26.11 -22.69 -1.38
CA LYS A 93 -26.74 -23.84 -2.04
C LYS A 93 -27.29 -23.48 -3.42
N SER A 94 -27.77 -22.24 -3.60
CA SER A 94 -28.27 -21.76 -4.89
C SER A 94 -27.18 -21.56 -5.96
N GLY A 95 -25.90 -21.68 -5.61
CA GLY A 95 -24.77 -21.44 -6.53
C GLY A 95 -24.43 -19.96 -6.72
N ARG A 96 -25.33 -19.03 -6.33
CA ARG A 96 -25.14 -17.58 -6.46
C ARG A 96 -23.85 -17.07 -5.84
N ALA A 97 -23.44 -17.65 -4.70
CA ALA A 97 -22.18 -17.30 -4.04
C ALA A 97 -20.95 -17.51 -4.94
N LEU A 98 -20.95 -18.57 -5.74
CA LEU A 98 -19.88 -18.86 -6.70
C LEU A 98 -19.98 -17.94 -7.91
N ASP A 99 -21.18 -17.77 -8.46
CA ASP A 99 -21.40 -16.91 -9.64
C ASP A 99 -20.97 -15.46 -9.39
N ASP A 100 -21.30 -14.92 -8.22
CA ASP A 100 -20.92 -13.55 -7.83
C ASP A 100 -19.41 -13.43 -7.66
N LYS A 101 -18.75 -14.46 -7.13
CA LYS A 101 -17.28 -14.48 -7.01
C LYS A 101 -16.59 -14.59 -8.37
N ASP A 102 -17.09 -15.43 -9.26
CA ASP A 102 -16.58 -15.55 -10.63
C ASP A 102 -16.75 -14.24 -11.41
N LYS A 103 -17.87 -13.54 -11.20
CA LYS A 103 -18.08 -12.21 -11.76
C LYS A 103 -17.06 -11.20 -11.22
N GLU A 104 -16.85 -11.16 -9.91
CA GLU A 104 -15.86 -10.27 -9.28
C GLU A 104 -14.43 -10.55 -9.78
N ILE A 105 -14.07 -11.83 -9.97
CA ILE A 105 -12.79 -12.24 -10.54
C ILE A 105 -12.65 -11.72 -11.98
N ARG A 106 -13.64 -11.96 -12.84
CA ARG A 106 -13.62 -11.49 -14.24
C ARG A 106 -13.47 -9.96 -14.33
N GLU A 107 -14.17 -9.22 -13.49
CA GLU A 107 -14.06 -7.75 -13.44
C GLU A 107 -12.66 -7.29 -13.01
N LYS A 108 -12.06 -7.94 -12.01
CA LYS A 108 -10.69 -7.64 -11.57
C LYS A 108 -9.65 -8.00 -12.62
N ASP A 109 -9.82 -9.12 -13.32
CA ASP A 109 -8.91 -9.54 -14.39
C ASP A 109 -8.95 -8.56 -15.56
N ASP A 110 -10.13 -8.06 -15.95
CA ASP A 110 -10.26 -7.02 -16.98
C ASP A 110 -9.56 -5.71 -16.56
N LEU A 111 -9.71 -5.29 -15.30
CA LEU A 111 -9.00 -4.13 -14.77
C LEU A 111 -7.48 -4.32 -14.75
N LEU A 112 -7.02 -5.52 -14.37
CA LEU A 112 -5.60 -5.87 -14.38
C LEU A 112 -5.04 -5.81 -15.80
N ASN A 113 -5.73 -6.41 -16.78
CA ASN A 113 -5.29 -6.42 -18.17
C ASN A 113 -5.18 -5.00 -18.73
N LYS A 114 -6.15 -4.12 -18.44
CA LYS A 114 -6.09 -2.69 -18.82
C LYS A 114 -4.93 -1.95 -18.16
N ALA A 115 -4.60 -2.29 -16.92
CA ALA A 115 -3.47 -1.69 -16.22
C ALA A 115 -2.13 -2.14 -16.82
N VAL A 116 -2.00 -3.43 -17.14
CA VAL A 116 -0.83 -4.00 -17.83
C VAL A 116 -0.62 -3.33 -19.18
N GLU A 117 -1.67 -3.25 -20.01
CA GLU A 117 -1.60 -2.59 -21.32
C GLU A 117 -1.14 -1.13 -21.22
N ARG A 118 -1.61 -0.39 -20.20
CA ARG A 118 -1.17 0.98 -19.96
C ARG A 118 0.31 1.07 -19.56
N ILE A 119 0.79 0.12 -18.75
CA ILE A 119 2.19 0.06 -18.33
C ILE A 119 3.08 -0.25 -19.53
N GLU A 120 2.71 -1.24 -20.35
CA GLU A 120 3.45 -1.60 -21.57
C GLU A 120 3.54 -0.41 -22.53
N ASN A 121 2.42 0.28 -22.79
CA ASN A 121 2.42 1.49 -23.61
C ASN A 121 3.28 2.63 -23.02
N ALA A 122 3.31 2.77 -21.69
CA ALA A 122 4.13 3.78 -21.03
C ALA A 122 5.62 3.43 -21.14
N ASP A 123 5.97 2.15 -21.01
CA ASP A 123 7.34 1.66 -21.17
C ASP A 123 7.85 1.86 -22.60
N ASP A 124 7.03 1.52 -23.60
CA ASP A 124 7.35 1.76 -25.01
C ASP A 124 7.56 3.25 -25.30
N ASN A 125 6.68 4.11 -24.80
CA ASN A 125 6.83 5.57 -24.94
C ASN A 125 8.10 6.09 -24.25
N PHE A 126 8.42 5.56 -23.07
CA PHE A 126 9.63 5.94 -22.35
C PHE A 126 10.89 5.52 -23.12
N ASN A 127 10.91 4.30 -23.65
CA ASN A 127 12.01 3.78 -24.47
C ASN A 127 12.20 4.64 -25.75
N GLN A 128 11.11 5.02 -26.42
CA GLN A 128 11.20 5.92 -27.59
C GLN A 128 11.76 7.30 -27.22
N LEU A 129 11.31 7.90 -26.12
CA LEU A 129 11.83 9.18 -25.63
C LEU A 129 13.32 9.06 -25.28
N TYR A 130 13.73 7.97 -24.65
CA TYR A 130 15.12 7.71 -24.31
C TYR A 130 16.01 7.62 -25.56
N GLU A 131 15.62 6.83 -26.56
CA GLU A 131 16.37 6.72 -27.82
C GLU A 131 16.40 8.05 -28.59
N ASN A 132 15.32 8.83 -28.58
CA ASN A 132 15.29 10.16 -29.19
C ASN A 132 16.16 11.18 -28.44
N ALA A 133 16.33 11.03 -27.13
CA ALA A 133 17.18 11.91 -26.32
C ALA A 133 18.68 11.58 -26.41
N LYS A 134 19.02 10.35 -26.81
CA LYS A 134 20.40 9.90 -27.00
C LYS A 134 21.22 10.78 -27.97
N PRO A 135 20.76 11.09 -29.20
CA PRO A 135 21.51 11.98 -30.09
C PRO A 135 21.60 13.41 -29.54
N LEU A 136 20.60 13.89 -28.77
CA LEU A 136 20.68 15.18 -28.11
C LEU A 136 21.82 15.22 -27.08
N LYS A 137 21.96 14.16 -26.28
CA LYS A 137 23.07 14.04 -25.32
C LYS A 137 24.43 14.04 -26.04
N GLU A 138 24.56 13.25 -27.11
CA GLU A 138 25.80 13.20 -27.91
C GLU A 138 26.14 14.56 -28.54
N ASN A 139 25.15 15.26 -29.09
CA ASN A 139 25.31 16.59 -29.66
C ASN A 139 25.70 17.63 -28.60
N ILE A 140 25.13 17.55 -27.40
CA ILE A 140 25.51 18.41 -26.27
C ILE A 140 26.96 18.15 -25.87
N GLU A 141 27.39 16.88 -25.82
CA GLU A 141 28.78 16.54 -25.51
C GLU A 141 29.76 17.10 -26.56
N ILE A 142 29.41 17.02 -27.86
CA ILE A 142 30.18 17.63 -28.95
C ILE A 142 30.23 19.15 -28.81
N ALA A 143 29.08 19.79 -28.60
CA ALA A 143 28.99 21.24 -28.43
C ALA A 143 29.83 21.72 -27.23
N LEU A 144 29.80 20.98 -26.10
CA LEU A 144 30.62 21.27 -24.93
C LEU A 144 32.12 21.13 -25.22
N LYS A 145 32.54 20.13 -26.00
CA LYS A 145 33.96 20.00 -26.43
C LYS A 145 34.39 21.19 -27.28
N LEU A 146 33.58 21.61 -28.25
CA LEU A 146 33.85 22.78 -29.09
C LEU A 146 33.89 24.07 -28.28
N LEU A 147 32.92 24.27 -27.38
CA LEU A 147 32.89 25.43 -26.50
C LEU A 147 34.15 25.52 -25.63
N LYS A 148 34.61 24.40 -25.06
CA LYS A 148 35.86 24.37 -24.29
C LYS A 148 37.07 24.82 -25.12
N ILE A 149 37.18 24.38 -26.37
CA ILE A 149 38.28 24.77 -27.26
C ILE A 149 38.24 26.29 -27.50
N LEU A 150 37.08 26.83 -27.85
CA LEU A 150 36.91 28.26 -28.10
C LEU A 150 37.19 29.11 -26.86
N LEU A 151 36.70 28.68 -25.69
CA LEU A 151 36.94 29.38 -24.43
C LEU A 151 38.42 29.37 -24.03
N LYS A 152 39.13 28.25 -24.22
CA LYS A 152 40.59 28.20 -24.01
C LYS A 152 41.35 29.16 -24.91
N GLU A 153 40.95 29.26 -26.17
CA GLU A 153 41.57 30.19 -27.11
C GLU A 153 41.30 31.65 -26.74
N LEU A 154 40.08 31.97 -26.32
CA LEU A 154 39.74 33.29 -25.78
C LEU A 154 40.52 33.62 -24.51
N GLU A 155 40.66 32.66 -23.59
CA GLU A 155 41.45 32.81 -22.38
C GLU A 155 42.93 33.06 -22.70
N ARG A 156 43.48 32.35 -23.69
CA ARG A 156 44.85 32.55 -24.18
C ARG A 156 45.08 33.95 -24.74
N VAL A 157 44.13 34.46 -25.52
CA VAL A 157 44.23 35.80 -26.15
C VAL A 157 44.04 36.93 -25.13
N LEU A 158 43.08 36.79 -24.21
CA LEU A 158 42.74 37.84 -23.23
C LEU A 158 43.63 37.82 -21.98
N GLY A 159 44.26 36.69 -21.69
CA GLY A 159 44.90 36.42 -20.41
C GLY A 159 43.90 35.99 -19.33
N ARG A 160 44.35 35.09 -18.44
CA ARG A 160 43.53 34.41 -17.42
C ARG A 160 42.69 35.36 -16.56
N ASN A 161 43.32 36.40 -16.01
CA ASN A 161 42.66 37.30 -15.06
C ASN A 161 41.54 38.10 -15.74
N THR A 162 41.81 38.64 -16.93
CA THR A 162 40.82 39.41 -17.70
C THR A 162 39.69 38.53 -18.21
N PHE A 163 39.97 37.28 -18.58
CA PHE A 163 38.96 36.29 -18.94
C PHE A 163 38.03 35.97 -17.76
N ALA A 164 38.60 35.63 -16.59
CA ALA A 164 37.83 35.29 -15.39
C ALA A 164 36.95 36.45 -14.90
N GLU A 165 37.47 37.68 -14.89
CA GLU A 165 36.68 38.87 -14.53
C GLU A 165 35.50 39.09 -15.47
N ARG A 166 35.69 38.90 -16.79
CA ARG A 166 34.61 39.04 -17.77
C ARG A 166 33.55 37.96 -17.62
N VAL A 167 33.95 36.71 -17.42
CA VAL A 167 33.01 35.59 -17.19
C VAL A 167 32.20 35.85 -15.93
N ASN A 168 32.84 36.25 -14.83
CA ASN A 168 32.15 36.56 -13.57
C ASN A 168 31.12 37.67 -13.74
N LYS A 169 31.48 38.78 -14.41
CA LYS A 169 30.55 39.88 -14.71
C LYS A 169 29.37 39.44 -15.60
N LEU A 170 29.61 38.58 -16.59
CA LEU A 170 28.55 38.06 -17.47
C LEU A 170 27.59 37.11 -16.77
N THR A 171 27.98 36.53 -15.63
CA THR A 171 27.17 35.58 -14.85
C THR A 171 26.73 36.12 -13.49
N GLU A 172 27.04 37.38 -13.18
CA GLU A 172 26.87 37.98 -11.85
C GLU A 172 25.42 37.92 -11.37
N ASP A 173 24.48 38.21 -12.27
CA ASP A 173 23.05 38.27 -11.97
C ASP A 173 22.35 36.90 -11.99
N GLU A 174 23.04 35.84 -12.42
CA GLU A 174 22.45 34.51 -12.63
C GLU A 174 23.24 33.41 -11.91
N PRO A 175 22.89 33.09 -10.64
CA PRO A 175 23.63 32.15 -9.82
C PRO A 175 23.80 30.76 -10.44
N LYS A 176 22.81 30.31 -11.23
CA LYS A 176 22.88 29.04 -11.96
C LYS A 176 23.92 29.08 -13.08
N LEU A 177 24.00 30.20 -13.82
CA LEU A 177 24.99 30.39 -14.88
C LEU A 177 26.39 30.55 -14.29
N ASN A 178 26.51 31.25 -13.15
CA ASN A 178 27.78 31.40 -12.44
C ASN A 178 28.31 30.03 -11.96
N GLY A 179 27.44 29.21 -11.35
CA GLY A 179 27.78 27.84 -10.97
C GLY A 179 28.20 26.95 -12.16
N LEU A 180 27.52 27.09 -13.31
CA LEU A 180 27.90 26.38 -14.54
C LEU A 180 29.24 26.87 -15.10
N ALA A 181 29.48 28.18 -15.11
CA ALA A 181 30.74 28.78 -15.57
C ALA A 181 31.92 28.30 -14.72
N GLY A 182 31.78 28.29 -13.39
CA GLY A 182 32.81 27.77 -12.49
C GLY A 182 33.08 26.27 -12.69
N ASN A 183 32.04 25.46 -12.94
CA ASN A 183 32.21 24.04 -13.24
C ASN A 183 32.88 23.80 -14.61
N LEU A 184 32.57 24.61 -15.61
CA LEU A 184 33.22 24.57 -16.92
C LEU A 184 34.70 24.95 -16.82
N ASP A 185 35.00 26.00 -16.06
CA ASP A 185 36.36 26.48 -15.84
C ASP A 185 37.25 25.43 -15.14
N LYS A 186 36.74 24.78 -14.09
CA LYS A 186 37.39 23.62 -13.45
C LYS A 186 37.69 22.49 -14.42
N LYS A 187 36.77 22.21 -15.34
CA LYS A 187 36.95 21.16 -16.37
C LYS A 187 37.92 21.57 -17.48
N MET A 188 38.10 22.86 -17.74
CA MET A 188 39.05 23.36 -18.75
C MET A 188 40.46 23.42 -18.20
N ASN A 189 40.59 23.81 -16.94
CA ASN A 189 41.85 24.11 -16.27
C ASN A 189 42.05 23.26 -15.00
N PRO A 190 42.01 21.91 -15.09
CA PRO A 190 42.04 21.04 -13.91
C PRO A 190 43.30 21.25 -13.06
N GLU A 191 44.44 21.55 -13.69
CA GLU A 191 45.74 21.79 -13.04
C GLU A 191 45.68 22.94 -12.01
N LEU A 192 45.00 24.04 -12.34
CA LEU A 192 44.85 25.21 -11.46
C LEU A 192 44.09 24.89 -10.18
N TYR A 193 43.14 23.97 -10.24
CA TYR A 193 42.30 23.60 -9.09
C TYR A 193 42.89 22.45 -8.29
N SER A 194 43.60 21.52 -8.94
CA SER A 194 44.36 20.49 -8.24
C SER A 194 45.50 21.08 -7.39
N GLU A 195 46.19 22.13 -7.86
CA GLU A 195 47.21 22.82 -7.06
C GLU A 195 46.59 23.57 -5.87
N GLN A 196 45.43 24.21 -6.06
CA GLN A 196 44.72 24.89 -4.96
C GLN A 196 44.21 23.91 -3.90
N GLU A 197 43.70 22.75 -4.30
CA GLU A 197 43.24 21.70 -3.39
C GLU A 197 44.42 21.09 -2.61
N GLN A 198 45.55 20.81 -3.27
CA GLN A 198 46.77 20.33 -2.61
C GLN A 198 47.38 21.37 -1.64
N GLN A 199 47.37 22.66 -2.00
CA GLN A 199 47.83 23.73 -1.11
C GLN A 199 46.91 23.91 0.11
N GLN A 200 45.59 23.74 -0.04
CA GLN A 200 44.64 23.77 1.07
C GLN A 200 44.79 22.56 2.01
N GLU A 201 45.07 21.36 1.48
CA GLU A 201 45.37 20.18 2.29
C GLU A 201 46.69 20.30 3.06
N GLN A 202 47.75 20.84 2.43
CA GLN A 202 49.01 21.12 3.12
C GLN A 202 48.85 22.15 4.24
N GLN A 203 48.05 23.21 4.03
CA GLN A 203 47.75 24.19 5.08
C GLN A 203 46.90 23.60 6.22
N LYS A 204 45.96 22.69 5.92
CA LYS A 204 45.21 21.98 6.96
C LYS A 204 46.10 21.04 7.77
N ASN A 205 47.04 20.35 7.14
CA ASN A 205 47.98 19.45 7.82
C ASN A 205 49.01 20.24 8.66
N GLN A 206 49.51 21.37 8.18
CA GLN A 206 50.37 22.26 8.99
C GLN A 206 49.66 22.85 10.21
N LYS A 207 48.35 23.12 10.12
CA LYS A 207 47.55 23.56 11.28
C LYS A 207 47.31 22.44 12.29
N ARG A 208 47.31 21.18 11.87
CA ARG A 208 47.19 20.01 12.77
C ARG A 208 48.49 19.74 13.54
N ASP A 209 49.65 19.87 12.89
CA ASP A 209 50.96 19.69 13.55
C ASP A 209 51.29 20.80 14.56
N ARG A 210 50.86 22.04 14.32
CA ARG A 210 51.04 23.15 15.28
C ARG A 210 50.13 23.07 16.51
N GLY A 211 49.14 22.18 16.50
CA GLY A 211 48.26 21.91 17.65
C GLY A 211 48.79 20.84 18.61
N MET A 212 49.93 20.20 18.30
CA MET A 212 50.54 19.13 19.10
C MET A 212 51.75 19.59 19.94
N HIS A 213 52.01 20.90 19.98
CA HIS A 213 53.01 21.53 20.85
C HIS A 213 52.34 22.65 21.67
N LEU A 214 51.40 22.28 22.53
CA LEU A 214 50.96 23.04 23.70
C LEU A 214 50.70 22.05 24.84
#